data_AF-A0A9N9IMX7-F1
#
_entry.id   AF-A0A9N9IMX7-F1
#
_cell.length_a   1.000
_cell.length_b   1.000
_cell.length_c   1.000
_cell.angle_alpha   90.00
_cell.angle_beta   90.00
_cell.angle_gamma   90.00
#
_symmetry.space_group_name_H-M   'P 1'
#
loop_
_entity.id
_entity.type
_entity.pdbx_description
1 polymer ?
#
loop_
_entity_poly.entity_id
_entity_poly.type
_entity_poly.pdbx_seq_one_letter_code
_entity_poly.pdbx_strand_id
1 'polypeptide(L)'
;MSSGSVTVEVEEEKIKELYLAVSPNGNFAVELVLFKNEPDPKLKYKFRMYEIIIKSDQDDKDDHSDLNYNDSYSDRKFSHVSISKTFKFTENQYELITSENILGWSIAVSEKFNGQKPYKSVVRLLAISCISKDDMSPKGYTKKNGSKKEETKEDTKKRGTSGFTIVFTINKDNSIGEKVKEFNEYGGIVKLFSRDDKKPNMKEYGGIVKSVSRDDLDEKPNMKRIFLNILNVTGIYKNFILNPNVNKMIQRFKYPKRTYNALSYNRKMVAGFSMKYITRCLNQHYFLVDTTHEGARYMELYDLRTNQL
;
A
#
# COMPACT_ATOMS: atom_id res chain seq x y z
N MET A 1 53.07 -22.25 7.11
CA MET A 1 51.85 -22.19 6.29
C MET A 1 50.74 -21.66 7.20
N SER A 2 50.35 -20.40 7.00
CA SER A 2 49.32 -19.72 7.81
C SER A 2 47.95 -20.05 7.21
N SER A 3 47.14 -20.82 7.95
CA SER A 3 45.74 -21.06 7.62
C SER A 3 44.90 -19.91 8.20
N GLY A 4 44.63 -18.91 7.38
CA GLY A 4 43.70 -17.84 7.72
C GLY A 4 42.26 -18.37 7.71
N SER A 5 41.64 -18.43 8.90
CA SER A 5 40.20 -18.62 9.03
C SER A 5 39.50 -17.33 8.59
N VAL A 6 38.73 -17.40 7.50
CA VAL A 6 37.78 -16.35 7.13
C VAL A 6 36.60 -16.46 8.09
N THR A 7 36.62 -15.65 9.16
CA THR A 7 35.44 -15.38 9.97
C THR A 7 34.50 -14.51 9.14
N VAL A 8 33.43 -15.11 8.63
CA VAL A 8 32.27 -14.35 8.15
C VAL A 8 31.60 -13.78 9.38
N GLU A 9 31.94 -12.54 9.73
CA GLU A 9 31.19 -11.74 10.70
C GLU A 9 29.78 -11.53 10.14
N VAL A 10 28.85 -12.38 10.54
CA VAL A 10 27.43 -12.09 10.42
C VAL A 10 27.12 -11.10 11.52
N GLU A 11 27.25 -9.80 11.25
CA GLU A 11 26.68 -8.78 12.12
C GLU A 11 25.20 -9.10 12.29
N GLU A 12 24.79 -9.48 13.51
CA GLU A 12 23.38 -9.68 13.86
C GLU A 12 22.68 -8.31 13.88
N GLU A 13 22.36 -7.77 12.70
CA GLU A 13 21.60 -6.53 12.57
C GLU A 13 20.23 -6.71 13.27
N LYS A 14 20.05 -6.05 14.42
CA LYS A 14 18.81 -6.13 15.20
C LYS A 14 17.66 -5.49 14.42
N ILE A 15 16.71 -6.31 14.01
CA ILE A 15 15.49 -5.85 13.34
C ILE A 15 14.66 -4.99 14.31
N LYS A 16 14.28 -3.79 13.88
CA LYS A 16 13.38 -2.89 14.61
C LYS A 16 11.93 -3.22 14.32
N GLU A 17 11.58 -3.20 13.03
CA GLU A 17 10.22 -3.32 12.52
C GLU A 17 10.24 -4.05 11.17
N LEU A 18 9.14 -4.76 10.88
CA LEU A 18 8.95 -5.50 9.63
C LEU A 18 7.53 -5.24 9.10
N TYR A 19 7.44 -4.93 7.80
CA TYR A 19 6.18 -4.73 7.09
C TYR A 19 6.14 -5.63 5.86
N LEU A 20 4.99 -6.25 5.58
CA LEU A 20 4.81 -7.18 4.47
C LEU A 20 3.75 -6.67 3.49
N ALA A 21 4.04 -6.75 2.19
CA ALA A 21 3.10 -6.57 1.09
C ALA A 21 3.07 -7.83 0.23
N VAL A 22 1.88 -8.21 -0.21
CA VAL A 22 1.67 -9.28 -1.18
C VAL A 22 1.00 -8.67 -2.40
N SER A 23 1.39 -9.10 -3.59
CA SER A 23 0.78 -8.65 -4.84
C SER A 23 -0.67 -9.10 -4.93
N PRO A 24 -1.53 -8.42 -5.71
CA PRO A 24 -2.95 -8.77 -5.84
C PRO A 24 -3.25 -10.25 -6.12
N ASN A 25 -2.45 -10.90 -6.97
CA ASN A 25 -2.61 -12.32 -7.33
C ASN A 25 -1.97 -13.29 -6.33
N GLY A 26 -1.32 -12.80 -5.27
CA GLY A 26 -0.71 -13.65 -4.25
C GLY A 26 0.59 -14.35 -4.68
N ASN A 27 1.14 -14.02 -5.85
CA ASN A 27 2.32 -14.70 -6.41
C ASN A 27 3.65 -14.02 -6.10
N PHE A 28 3.63 -12.86 -5.43
CA PHE A 28 4.85 -12.12 -5.10
C PHE A 28 4.68 -11.38 -3.78
N ALA A 29 5.72 -11.36 -2.96
CA ALA A 29 5.73 -10.63 -1.70
C ALA A 29 6.99 -9.78 -1.53
N VAL A 30 6.84 -8.68 -0.80
CA VAL A 30 7.91 -7.76 -0.42
C VAL A 30 7.83 -7.50 1.07
N GLU A 31 8.94 -7.70 1.77
CA GLU A 31 9.15 -7.25 3.13
C GLU A 31 9.98 -5.97 3.13
N LEU A 32 9.54 -4.97 3.88
CA LEU A 32 10.35 -3.84 4.31
C LEU A 32 10.86 -4.13 5.72
N VAL A 33 12.17 -4.32 5.86
CA VAL A 33 12.84 -4.56 7.13
C VAL A 33 13.55 -3.28 7.54
N LEU A 34 13.18 -2.71 8.68
CA LEU A 34 13.84 -1.56 9.29
C LEU A 34 14.77 -2.06 10.38
N PHE A 35 16.04 -1.66 10.34
CA PHE A 35 17.02 -2.05 11.35
C PHE A 35 17.13 -1.00 12.46
N LYS A 36 17.44 -1.46 13.67
CA LYS A 36 17.89 -0.57 14.73
C LYS A 36 19.32 -0.18 14.40
N ASN A 37 19.55 1.11 14.20
CA ASN A 37 20.91 1.59 14.12
C ASN A 37 21.39 2.02 15.49
N GLU A 38 22.37 1.30 16.00
CA GLU A 38 23.30 1.82 16.99
C GLU A 38 24.70 1.65 16.37
N PRO A 39 25.49 2.70 16.09
CA PRO A 39 25.30 4.14 16.37
C PRO A 39 25.11 5.03 15.12
N ASP A 40 25.01 4.48 13.89
CA ASP A 40 24.85 5.31 12.67
C ASP A 40 23.47 6.00 12.67
N PRO A 41 23.38 7.35 12.61
CA PRO A 41 22.08 8.01 12.54
C PRO A 41 21.23 7.54 11.35
N LYS A 42 21.81 7.10 10.23
CA LYS A 42 21.03 6.86 9.01
C LYS A 42 20.23 5.56 9.02
N LEU A 43 18.94 5.60 9.42
CA LEU A 43 18.02 4.45 9.41
C LEU A 43 18.33 3.48 8.25
N LYS A 44 18.89 2.33 8.60
CA LYS A 44 19.12 1.26 7.62
C LYS A 44 17.80 0.54 7.40
N TYR A 45 17.52 0.24 6.14
CA TYR A 45 16.44 -0.65 5.80
C TYR A 45 16.81 -1.50 4.59
N LYS A 46 16.11 -2.61 4.46
CA LYS A 46 16.28 -3.57 3.37
C LYS A 46 14.93 -4.02 2.88
N PHE A 47 14.83 -4.23 1.57
CA PHE A 47 13.73 -4.98 1.00
C PHE A 47 14.11 -6.45 0.88
N ARG A 48 13.21 -7.35 1.24
CA ARG A 48 13.31 -8.77 0.91
C ARG A 48 12.16 -9.13 0.00
N MET A 49 12.43 -9.84 -1.09
CA MET A 49 11.41 -10.16 -2.07
C MET A 49 11.32 -11.67 -2.26
N TYR A 50 10.11 -12.12 -2.55
CA TYR A 50 9.78 -13.53 -2.64
C TYR A 50 8.84 -13.76 -3.82
N GLU A 51 9.19 -14.68 -4.71
CA GLU A 51 8.19 -15.28 -5.61
C GLU A 51 7.48 -16.39 -4.82
N ILE A 52 6.15 -16.42 -4.90
CA ILE A 52 5.31 -17.39 -4.21
C ILE A 52 4.83 -18.38 -5.24
N ILE A 53 5.30 -19.63 -5.12
CA ILE A 53 4.86 -20.73 -5.98
C ILE A 53 3.58 -21.31 -5.39
N ILE A 54 2.50 -21.31 -6.17
CA ILE A 54 1.22 -21.93 -5.81
C ILE A 54 1.19 -23.30 -6.50
N LYS A 55 1.11 -24.39 -5.72
CA LYS A 55 1.22 -25.78 -6.20
C LYS A 55 0.10 -26.22 -7.18
N SER A 56 -0.91 -25.40 -7.44
CA SER A 56 -2.03 -25.74 -8.34
C SER A 56 -1.63 -25.94 -9.80
N ASP A 57 -0.45 -25.47 -10.22
CA ASP A 57 0.00 -25.56 -11.62
C ASP A 57 0.90 -26.79 -11.89
N GLN A 58 1.07 -27.70 -10.91
CA GLN A 58 1.91 -28.89 -11.08
C GLN A 58 1.15 -30.21 -11.28
N ASP A 59 -0.17 -30.25 -11.08
CA ASP A 59 -0.96 -31.48 -11.18
C ASP A 59 -2.07 -31.36 -12.24
N ASP A 60 -1.68 -31.05 -13.49
CA ASP A 60 -2.50 -31.32 -14.68
C ASP A 60 -2.02 -32.62 -15.37
N LYS A 61 -1.83 -33.68 -14.56
CA LYS A 61 -1.80 -35.06 -15.04
C LYS A 61 -2.53 -35.96 -14.04
N ASP A 62 -3.71 -36.36 -14.49
CA ASP A 62 -4.48 -37.55 -14.15
C ASP A 62 -5.36 -37.56 -12.89
N ASP A 63 -6.62 -37.88 -13.21
CA ASP A 63 -7.67 -38.56 -12.46
C ASP A 63 -8.41 -37.84 -11.34
N HIS A 64 -9.59 -37.37 -11.73
CA HIS A 64 -10.83 -37.38 -10.96
C HIS A 64 -10.86 -38.47 -9.88
N SER A 65 -10.63 -38.08 -8.62
CA SER A 65 -11.16 -38.81 -7.48
C SER A 65 -11.40 -37.87 -6.28
N ASP A 66 -12.69 -37.65 -6.05
CA ASP A 66 -13.39 -37.49 -4.78
C ASP A 66 -12.65 -36.88 -3.57
N LEU A 67 -13.11 -35.67 -3.21
CA LEU A 67 -13.52 -35.28 -1.86
C LEU A 67 -12.73 -35.92 -0.71
N ASN A 68 -11.50 -35.48 -0.53
CA ASN A 68 -10.90 -35.46 0.80
C ASN A 68 -10.42 -34.04 1.10
N TYR A 69 -11.21 -33.36 1.91
CA TYR A 69 -10.95 -32.06 2.52
C TYR A 69 -9.84 -32.23 3.58
N ASN A 70 -8.65 -32.63 3.12
CA ASN A 70 -7.48 -32.75 3.97
C ASN A 70 -6.80 -31.37 4.08
N ASP A 71 -6.47 -31.04 5.33
CA ASP A 71 -5.77 -29.86 5.88
C ASP A 71 -4.44 -29.49 5.20
N SER A 72 -4.38 -29.38 3.88
CA SER A 72 -3.23 -28.82 3.18
C SER A 72 -3.38 -27.30 3.12
N TYR A 73 -3.08 -26.65 4.24
CA TYR A 73 -2.65 -25.25 4.20
C TYR A 73 -1.50 -25.17 3.21
N SER A 74 -1.81 -24.70 2.00
CA SER A 74 -0.95 -24.72 0.82
C SER A 74 0.53 -24.55 1.17
N ASP A 75 1.36 -25.54 0.89
CA ASP A 75 2.82 -25.45 0.98
C ASP A 75 3.31 -24.37 0.01
N ARG A 76 3.25 -23.10 0.43
CA ARG A 76 3.79 -21.97 -0.32
C ARG A 76 5.29 -22.01 -0.13
N LYS A 77 5.99 -22.53 -1.14
CA LYS A 77 7.45 -22.48 -1.17
C LYS A 77 7.86 -21.06 -1.57
N PHE A 78 8.46 -20.34 -0.62
CA PHE A 78 9.05 -19.02 -0.87
C PHE A 78 10.42 -19.23 -1.53
N SER A 79 10.59 -18.80 -2.78
CA SER A 79 11.93 -18.64 -3.33
C SER A 79 12.45 -17.26 -2.95
N HIS A 80 13.44 -17.25 -2.06
CA HIS A 80 14.03 -16.02 -1.57
C HIS A 80 14.86 -15.35 -2.67
N VAL A 81 14.46 -14.14 -3.05
CA VAL A 81 15.23 -13.27 -3.94
C VAL A 81 15.59 -12.01 -3.15
N SER A 82 16.52 -12.14 -2.17
CA SER A 82 16.96 -10.98 -1.41
C SER A 82 17.78 -10.05 -2.28
N ILE A 83 17.27 -8.84 -2.48
CA ILE A 83 18.05 -7.73 -3.02
C ILE A 83 18.06 -6.62 -1.98
N SER A 84 19.24 -6.39 -1.38
CA SER A 84 19.44 -5.24 -0.51
C SER A 84 19.68 -4.01 -1.38
N LYS A 85 18.77 -3.03 -1.30
CA LYS A 85 19.02 -1.69 -1.84
C LYS A 85 18.88 -0.68 -0.71
N THR A 86 19.91 0.12 -0.53
CA THR A 86 19.88 1.30 0.33
C THR A 86 19.36 2.48 -0.48
N PHE A 87 18.33 3.17 0.01
CA PHE A 87 17.92 4.47 -0.52
C PHE A 87 17.97 5.51 0.60
N LYS A 88 18.40 6.72 0.26
CA LYS A 88 18.55 7.80 1.22
C LYS A 88 17.26 8.62 1.23
N PHE A 89 16.58 8.63 2.37
CA PHE A 89 15.48 9.55 2.62
C PHE A 89 16.02 11.00 2.60
N THR A 90 15.16 11.94 2.24
CA THR A 90 15.46 13.36 2.41
C THR A 90 15.56 13.70 3.90
N GLU A 91 16.17 14.84 4.22
CA GLU A 91 16.32 15.30 5.61
C GLU A 91 14.95 15.39 6.32
N ASN A 92 13.96 16.04 5.70
CA ASN A 92 12.60 16.14 6.23
C ASN A 92 11.93 14.77 6.45
N GLN A 93 12.14 13.82 5.53
CA GLN A 93 11.61 12.46 5.68
C GLN A 93 12.27 11.74 6.84
N TYR A 94 13.58 11.88 6.97
CA TYR A 94 14.35 11.30 8.06
C TYR A 94 13.96 11.89 9.43
N GLU A 95 13.76 13.20 9.51
CA GLU A 95 13.23 13.87 10.71
C GLU A 95 11.87 13.29 11.12
N LEU A 96 10.94 13.11 10.17
CA LEU A 96 9.66 12.48 10.46
C LEU A 96 9.82 11.05 10.97
N ILE A 97 10.63 10.24 10.29
CA ILE A 97 10.86 8.82 10.60
C ILE A 97 11.40 8.62 12.02
N THR A 98 12.26 9.54 12.46
CA THR A 98 12.90 9.51 13.78
C THR A 98 12.11 10.26 14.86
N SER A 99 11.10 11.03 14.46
CA SER A 99 10.23 11.75 15.39
C SER A 99 9.25 10.83 16.12
N GLU A 100 8.69 11.33 17.23
CA GLU A 100 7.55 10.70 17.90
C GLU A 100 6.24 10.79 17.08
N ASN A 101 6.23 11.51 15.96
CA ASN A 101 5.04 11.68 15.13
C ASN A 101 4.81 10.48 14.18
N ILE A 102 5.76 9.55 14.06
CA ILE A 102 5.54 8.35 13.28
C ILE A 102 4.47 7.46 13.93
N LEU A 103 3.51 7.00 13.13
CA LEU A 103 2.51 6.02 13.54
C LEU A 103 2.84 4.61 13.04
N GLY A 104 3.44 4.52 11.86
CA GLY A 104 3.90 3.26 11.29
C GLY A 104 4.11 3.38 9.79
N TRP A 105 4.27 2.22 9.13
CA TRP A 105 4.43 2.15 7.68
C TRP A 105 3.30 1.37 7.03
N SER A 106 3.06 1.66 5.75
CA SER A 106 2.25 0.83 4.87
C SER A 106 3.03 0.59 3.58
N ILE A 107 3.03 -0.65 3.11
CA ILE A 107 3.67 -1.02 1.85
C ILE A 107 2.68 -1.73 0.93
N ALA A 108 2.83 -1.55 -0.38
CA ALA A 108 2.03 -2.22 -1.39
C ALA A 108 2.89 -2.55 -2.60
N VAL A 109 2.63 -3.70 -3.23
CA VAL A 109 3.33 -4.13 -4.45
C VAL A 109 2.31 -4.44 -5.54
N SER A 110 2.59 -4.06 -6.78
CA SER A 110 1.71 -4.31 -7.91
C SER A 110 1.94 -5.68 -8.56
N GLU A 111 0.98 -6.06 -9.40
CA GLU A 111 1.21 -7.11 -10.40
C GLU A 111 2.28 -6.72 -11.44
N LYS A 112 2.79 -7.73 -12.14
CA LYS A 112 3.71 -7.58 -13.27
C LYS A 112 2.97 -6.86 -14.40
N PHE A 113 3.62 -5.84 -14.97
CA PHE A 113 3.16 -5.12 -16.15
C PHE A 113 4.34 -4.83 -17.09
N ASN A 114 4.04 -4.56 -18.36
CA ASN A 114 5.04 -4.20 -19.35
C ASN A 114 5.34 -2.70 -19.25
N GLY A 115 6.60 -2.32 -19.10
CA GLY A 115 7.03 -0.92 -19.07
C GLY A 115 6.80 -0.17 -20.40
N GLN A 116 6.84 1.16 -20.37
CA GLN A 116 6.56 2.03 -21.53
C GLN A 116 7.68 2.10 -22.58
N LYS A 117 8.89 1.60 -22.29
CA LYS A 117 10.03 1.65 -23.22
C LYS A 117 10.07 0.40 -24.11
N PRO A 118 10.64 0.48 -25.34
CA PRO A 118 10.62 -0.60 -26.33
C PRO A 118 11.44 -1.86 -25.94
N TYR A 119 12.05 -1.87 -24.76
CA TYR A 119 12.65 -3.08 -24.20
C TYR A 119 11.66 -3.67 -23.21
N LYS A 120 11.24 -4.91 -23.47
CA LYS A 120 10.34 -5.79 -22.72
C LYS A 120 10.78 -6.03 -21.26
N SER A 121 11.00 -5.00 -20.45
CA SER A 121 11.16 -5.16 -19.01
C SER A 121 9.77 -5.29 -18.40
N VAL A 122 9.49 -6.50 -17.92
CA VAL A 122 8.40 -6.73 -16.98
C VAL A 122 8.81 -6.06 -15.68
N VAL A 123 7.98 -5.13 -15.21
CA VAL A 123 8.24 -4.31 -14.02
C VAL A 123 7.09 -4.49 -13.03
N ARG A 124 7.37 -4.37 -11.73
CA ARG A 124 6.34 -4.16 -10.69
C ARG A 124 6.52 -2.77 -10.08
N LEU A 125 5.48 -2.24 -9.45
CA LEU A 125 5.58 -1.04 -8.63
C LEU A 125 5.62 -1.45 -7.16
N LEU A 126 6.43 -0.75 -6.38
CA LEU A 126 6.47 -0.82 -4.92
C LEU A 126 6.14 0.56 -4.37
N ALA A 127 5.04 0.67 -3.62
CA ALA A 127 4.71 1.86 -2.87
C ALA A 127 5.08 1.64 -1.40
N ILE A 128 5.80 2.61 -0.82
CA ILE A 128 6.07 2.69 0.61
C ILE A 128 5.48 3.98 1.16
N SER A 129 4.78 3.91 2.28
CA SER A 129 4.20 5.06 2.94
C SER A 129 4.61 5.10 4.39
N CYS A 130 5.20 6.22 4.81
CA CYS A 130 5.41 6.56 6.21
C CYS A 130 4.17 7.31 6.68
N ILE A 131 3.45 6.75 7.65
CA ILE A 131 2.19 7.29 8.15
C ILE A 131 2.50 8.04 9.45
N SER A 132 2.19 9.34 9.49
CA SER A 132 2.30 10.12 10.72
C SER A 132 1.02 10.00 11.56
N LYS A 133 1.10 10.36 12.84
CA LYS A 133 -0.08 10.45 13.71
C LYS A 133 -1.06 11.49 13.16
N ASP A 134 -0.57 12.56 12.53
CA ASP A 134 -1.41 13.59 11.94
C ASP A 134 -2.21 13.10 10.72
N ASP A 135 -1.66 12.20 9.90
CA ASP A 135 -2.39 11.60 8.78
C ASP A 135 -3.62 10.82 9.26
N MET A 136 -3.57 10.30 10.48
CA MET A 136 -4.62 9.49 11.09
C MET A 136 -5.38 10.22 12.21
N SER A 137 -5.07 11.51 12.43
CA SER A 137 -5.73 12.37 13.39
C SER A 137 -6.58 13.43 12.68
N PRO A 138 -7.88 13.55 13.00
CA PRO A 138 -8.72 14.58 12.39
C PRO A 138 -8.14 15.98 12.63
N LYS A 139 -8.02 16.78 11.56
CA LYS A 139 -7.51 18.16 11.64
C LYS A 139 -8.36 18.98 12.62
N GLY A 140 -7.70 19.62 13.59
CA GLY A 140 -8.34 20.50 14.60
C GLY A 140 -8.38 19.96 16.04
N TYR A 141 -7.75 18.82 16.32
CA TYR A 141 -7.62 18.29 17.69
C TYR A 141 -6.16 18.23 18.15
N THR A 142 -5.48 19.37 18.18
CA THR A 142 -4.49 19.58 19.24
C THR A 142 -5.30 19.70 20.54
N LYS A 143 -4.94 18.92 21.57
CA LYS A 143 -5.53 19.08 22.91
C LYS A 143 -5.37 20.55 23.31
N LYS A 144 -6.44 21.34 23.20
CA LYS A 144 -6.55 22.64 23.85
C LYS A 144 -6.61 22.35 25.34
N ASN A 145 -5.46 22.20 25.95
CA ASN A 145 -5.32 22.49 27.37
C ASN A 145 -5.65 23.98 27.52
N GLY A 146 -6.89 24.26 27.91
CA GLY A 146 -7.25 25.42 28.74
C GLY A 146 -7.12 26.84 28.20
N SER A 147 -6.66 27.11 26.97
CA SER A 147 -6.64 28.49 26.46
C SER A 147 -7.15 28.59 25.03
N LYS A 148 -8.29 29.28 24.84
CA LYS A 148 -8.65 29.90 23.56
C LYS A 148 -7.57 30.95 23.24
N LYS A 149 -6.50 30.55 22.54
CA LYS A 149 -5.69 31.50 21.78
C LYS A 149 -6.18 31.44 20.34
N GLU A 150 -6.52 32.61 19.83
CA GLU A 150 -6.76 32.87 18.42
C GLU A 150 -5.51 32.42 17.64
N GLU A 151 -5.72 31.63 16.60
CA GLU A 151 -4.64 31.13 15.74
C GLU A 151 -4.00 32.31 14.99
N THR A 152 -2.88 32.82 15.49
CA THR A 152 -2.02 33.72 14.72
C THR A 152 -1.26 32.92 13.67
N LYS A 153 -0.99 33.54 12.52
CA LYS A 153 -0.34 32.95 11.33
C LYS A 153 1.08 32.38 11.56
N GLU A 154 1.63 32.46 12.78
CA GLU A 154 2.91 31.86 13.14
C GLU A 154 2.81 30.40 13.63
N ASP A 155 1.65 29.98 14.15
CA ASP A 155 1.43 28.59 14.60
C ASP A 155 1.33 27.58 13.44
N THR A 156 1.20 28.07 12.20
CA THR A 156 1.25 27.22 10.99
C THR A 156 2.62 26.61 10.69
N LYS A 157 3.71 27.08 11.30
CA LYS A 157 5.05 26.50 11.10
C LYS A 157 5.33 25.25 11.95
N LYS A 158 4.51 24.97 12.97
CA LYS A 158 4.55 23.72 13.76
C LYS A 158 3.40 22.78 13.40
N ARG A 159 2.85 22.86 12.19
CA ARG A 159 1.99 21.78 11.69
C ARG A 159 2.86 20.52 11.66
N GLY A 160 2.48 19.54 12.48
CA GLY A 160 3.17 18.26 12.52
C GLY A 160 3.33 17.71 11.11
N THR A 161 4.53 17.18 10.87
CA THR A 161 4.96 16.72 9.57
C THR A 161 4.00 15.63 9.11
N SER A 162 3.22 15.93 8.06
CA SER A 162 2.43 14.93 7.36
C SER A 162 3.33 13.81 6.89
N GLY A 163 2.81 12.60 6.85
CA GLY A 163 3.51 11.48 6.27
C GLY A 163 3.78 11.66 4.78
N PHE A 164 4.51 10.70 4.23
CA PHE A 164 4.88 10.72 2.82
C PHE A 164 4.72 9.34 2.20
N THR A 165 4.56 9.32 0.88
CA THR A 165 4.51 8.08 0.09
C THR A 165 5.49 8.15 -1.07
N ILE A 166 6.29 7.12 -1.26
CA ILE A 166 7.25 6.98 -2.36
C ILE A 166 6.90 5.74 -3.18
N VAL A 167 7.01 5.83 -4.50
CA VAL A 167 6.79 4.71 -5.41
C VAL A 167 8.04 4.44 -6.22
N PHE A 168 8.49 3.19 -6.21
CA PHE A 168 9.62 2.66 -6.96
C PHE A 168 9.17 1.67 -8.02
N THR A 169 10.01 1.46 -9.03
CA THR A 169 9.93 0.26 -9.85
C THR A 169 10.66 -0.92 -9.20
N ILE A 170 10.21 -2.14 -9.48
CA ILE A 170 10.95 -3.38 -9.28
C ILE A 170 11.19 -3.95 -10.68
N ASN A 171 12.46 -4.05 -11.07
CA ASN A 171 12.88 -4.53 -12.37
C ASN A 171 12.69 -6.06 -12.48
N LYS A 172 12.88 -6.60 -13.69
CA LYS A 172 12.71 -8.04 -13.97
C LYS A 172 13.64 -8.93 -13.15
N ASP A 173 14.83 -8.43 -12.84
CA ASP A 173 15.83 -9.09 -11.98
C ASP A 173 15.52 -8.91 -10.48
N ASN A 174 14.32 -8.41 -10.14
CA ASN A 174 13.87 -8.06 -8.80
C ASN A 174 14.68 -6.92 -8.14
N SER A 175 15.53 -6.22 -8.88
CA SER A 175 16.21 -5.04 -8.34
C SER A 175 15.22 -3.90 -8.16
N ILE A 176 15.30 -3.20 -7.02
CA ILE A 176 14.59 -1.92 -6.86
C ILE A 176 15.18 -0.94 -7.88
N GLY A 177 14.36 -0.43 -8.77
CA GLY A 177 14.74 0.53 -9.81
C GLY A 177 14.66 1.98 -9.33
N GLU A 178 14.21 2.84 -10.23
CA GLU A 178 14.12 4.29 -10.01
C GLU A 178 12.88 4.67 -9.19
N LYS A 179 12.98 5.81 -8.50
CA LYS A 179 11.84 6.48 -7.88
C LYS A 179 10.94 7.05 -8.98
N VAL A 180 9.73 6.52 -9.11
CA VAL A 180 8.74 6.94 -10.10
C VAL A 180 7.97 8.17 -9.62
N LYS A 181 7.59 8.18 -8.35
CA LYS A 181 6.77 9.25 -7.78
C LYS A 181 6.98 9.39 -6.28
N GLU A 182 6.75 10.59 -5.78
CA GLU A 182 6.90 10.96 -4.37
C GLU A 182 5.79 11.94 -3.99
N PHE A 183 5.21 11.70 -2.82
CA PHE A 183 4.11 12.47 -2.27
C PHE A 183 4.47 12.87 -0.83
N ASN A 184 5.14 14.01 -0.65
CA ASN A 184 5.69 14.45 0.64
C ASN A 184 4.64 14.91 1.66
N GLU A 185 3.37 14.99 1.27
CA GLU A 185 2.25 15.44 2.13
C GLU A 185 1.11 14.42 2.19
N TYR A 186 1.38 13.18 1.77
CA TYR A 186 0.38 12.14 1.68
C TYR A 186 0.94 10.85 2.27
N GLY A 187 0.90 10.75 3.60
CA GLY A 187 1.02 9.48 4.31
C GLY A 187 -0.34 8.81 4.43
N GLY A 188 -0.35 7.48 4.41
CA GLY A 188 -1.55 6.70 4.63
C GLY A 188 -1.39 5.22 4.31
N ILE A 189 -2.47 4.47 4.48
CA ILE A 189 -2.52 3.08 4.06
C ILE A 189 -2.52 3.06 2.53
N VAL A 190 -1.55 2.39 1.93
CA VAL A 190 -1.37 2.36 0.47
C VAL A 190 -1.87 1.08 -0.16
N LYS A 191 -2.44 1.20 -1.35
CA LYS A 191 -2.82 0.08 -2.22
C LYS A 191 -2.48 0.39 -3.67
N LEU A 192 -1.93 -0.59 -4.39
CA LEU A 192 -1.67 -0.53 -5.82
C LEU A 192 -2.61 -1.49 -6.55
N PHE A 193 -3.24 -1.02 -7.61
CA PHE A 193 -4.22 -1.78 -8.37
C PHE A 193 -3.97 -1.64 -9.87
N SER A 194 -4.25 -2.68 -10.64
CA SER A 194 -4.33 -2.58 -12.09
C SER A 194 -5.78 -2.45 -12.52
N ARG A 195 -6.08 -1.56 -13.48
CA ARG A 195 -7.42 -1.49 -14.10
C ARG A 195 -7.78 -2.80 -14.83
N ASP A 196 -6.76 -3.54 -15.29
CA ASP A 196 -6.92 -4.78 -16.05
C ASP A 196 -6.76 -6.04 -15.18
N ASP A 197 -6.85 -5.90 -13.85
CA ASP A 197 -7.03 -7.07 -12.99
C ASP A 197 -8.39 -7.67 -13.38
N LYS A 198 -8.33 -8.65 -14.31
CA LYS A 198 -9.48 -9.37 -14.85
C LYS A 198 -10.41 -9.64 -13.67
N LYS A 199 -11.69 -9.28 -13.82
CA LYS A 199 -12.71 -9.78 -12.90
C LYS A 199 -12.44 -11.29 -12.77
N PRO A 200 -12.38 -11.86 -11.56
CA PRO A 200 -12.43 -13.31 -11.44
C PRO A 200 -13.58 -13.77 -12.33
N ASN A 201 -13.39 -14.87 -13.08
CA ASN A 201 -14.41 -15.41 -13.97
C ASN A 201 -15.69 -15.73 -13.17
N MET A 202 -16.48 -14.72 -12.84
CA MET A 202 -17.85 -14.82 -12.34
C MET A 202 -18.71 -15.10 -13.55
N LYS A 203 -18.54 -16.30 -14.11
CA LYS A 203 -19.72 -16.99 -14.63
C LYS A 203 -20.51 -17.34 -13.38
N GLU A 204 -21.79 -16.95 -13.35
CA GLU A 204 -22.69 -17.07 -12.20
C GLU A 204 -22.52 -15.95 -11.16
N TYR A 205 -23.20 -14.84 -11.36
CA TYR A 205 -24.21 -14.28 -10.44
C TYR A 205 -24.64 -12.90 -10.95
N GLY A 206 -25.97 -12.77 -11.11
CA GLY A 206 -26.80 -11.62 -11.45
C GLY A 206 -26.19 -10.23 -11.71
N GLY A 207 -26.51 -9.70 -12.90
CA GLY A 207 -26.85 -8.30 -13.13
C GLY A 207 -25.87 -7.22 -12.66
N ILE A 208 -24.78 -6.98 -13.41
CA ILE A 208 -23.99 -5.75 -13.28
C ILE A 208 -24.28 -4.85 -14.49
N VAL A 209 -24.86 -3.67 -14.23
CA VAL A 209 -25.00 -2.59 -15.20
C VAL A 209 -23.60 -2.07 -15.55
N LYS A 210 -23.17 -2.31 -16.79
CA LYS A 210 -21.89 -1.85 -17.31
C LYS A 210 -22.02 -0.38 -17.70
N SER A 211 -21.70 0.55 -16.81
CA SER A 211 -21.51 1.96 -17.21
C SER A 211 -20.17 2.08 -17.94
N VAL A 212 -20.19 1.91 -19.26
CA VAL A 212 -19.07 2.25 -20.14
C VAL A 212 -19.06 3.77 -20.26
N SER A 213 -18.05 4.45 -19.73
CA SER A 213 -17.87 5.87 -20.06
C SER A 213 -17.40 5.97 -21.51
N ARG A 214 -17.89 6.97 -22.25
CA ARG A 214 -17.56 7.18 -23.67
C ARG A 214 -16.06 7.34 -23.94
N ASP A 215 -15.25 7.58 -22.91
CA ASP A 215 -13.80 7.73 -23.01
C ASP A 215 -13.05 6.39 -23.16
N ASP A 216 -13.71 5.24 -22.96
CA ASP A 216 -13.06 3.92 -23.06
C ASP A 216 -12.94 3.40 -24.51
N LEU A 217 -13.40 4.16 -25.52
CA LEU A 217 -13.41 3.72 -26.93
C LEU A 217 -12.16 4.11 -27.75
N ASP A 218 -11.34 5.06 -27.28
CA ASP A 218 -10.21 5.61 -28.06
C ASP A 218 -8.81 5.30 -27.46
N GLU A 219 -8.72 4.42 -26.46
CA GLU A 219 -7.47 4.20 -25.74
C GLU A 219 -6.64 3.05 -26.31
N LYS A 220 -5.38 3.36 -26.64
CA LYS A 220 -4.37 2.38 -27.10
C LYS A 220 -4.39 1.10 -26.25
N PRO A 221 -4.37 -0.10 -26.85
CA PRO A 221 -4.85 -1.32 -26.18
C PRO A 221 -3.93 -1.95 -25.12
N ASN A 222 -2.88 -1.29 -24.63
CA ASN A 222 -1.76 -2.04 -24.03
C ASN A 222 -1.07 -1.47 -22.79
N MET A 223 -1.58 -0.40 -22.17
CA MET A 223 -1.02 0.08 -20.90
C MET A 223 -1.95 -0.23 -19.75
N LYS A 224 -1.63 -1.31 -19.01
CA LYS A 224 -2.21 -1.58 -17.69
C LYS A 224 -2.18 -0.31 -16.86
N ARG A 225 -3.35 0.29 -16.66
CA ARG A 225 -3.48 1.51 -15.86
C ARG A 225 -3.29 1.15 -14.40
N ILE A 226 -2.10 1.39 -13.88
CA ILE A 226 -1.81 1.21 -12.46
C ILE A 226 -2.08 2.52 -11.74
N PHE A 227 -2.89 2.43 -10.69
CA PHE A 227 -3.14 3.54 -9.80
C PHE A 227 -2.83 3.17 -8.35
N LEU A 228 -2.44 4.18 -7.61
CA LEU A 228 -2.18 4.17 -6.19
C LEU A 228 -3.36 4.81 -5.47
N ASN A 229 -3.86 4.13 -4.46
CA ASN A 229 -4.74 4.70 -3.45
C ASN A 229 -3.94 4.89 -2.15
N ILE A 230 -4.02 6.09 -1.57
CA ILE A 230 -3.49 6.44 -0.24
C ILE A 230 -4.69 6.78 0.64
N LEU A 231 -4.90 6.03 1.72
CA LEU A 231 -6.04 6.18 2.61
C LEU A 231 -5.57 6.74 3.95
N ASN A 232 -6.11 7.90 4.33
CA ASN A 232 -5.86 8.52 5.63
C ASN A 232 -7.17 9.05 6.23
N VAL A 233 -7.16 9.68 7.40
CA VAL A 233 -8.41 10.08 8.07
C VAL A 233 -9.24 11.09 7.28
N THR A 234 -8.60 11.84 6.37
CA THR A 234 -9.23 12.93 5.62
C THR A 234 -9.84 12.51 4.29
N GLY A 235 -9.60 11.27 3.84
CA GLY A 235 -10.19 10.70 2.62
C GLY A 235 -9.33 9.65 1.94
N ILE A 236 -9.73 9.33 0.70
CA ILE A 236 -9.07 8.41 -0.20
C ILE A 236 -8.40 9.24 -1.30
N TYR A 237 -7.10 9.08 -1.48
CA TYR A 237 -6.33 9.82 -2.45
C TYR A 237 -5.85 8.91 -3.56
N LYS A 238 -6.25 9.18 -4.81
CA LYS A 238 -5.98 8.32 -5.97
C LYS A 238 -5.04 8.99 -6.94
N ASN A 239 -4.05 8.26 -7.43
CA ASN A 239 -3.16 8.76 -8.48
C ASN A 239 -2.81 7.68 -9.51
N PHE A 240 -2.84 8.04 -10.78
CA PHE A 240 -2.38 7.17 -11.87
C PHE A 240 -0.87 7.36 -12.05
N ILE A 241 -0.09 6.30 -11.83
CA ILE A 241 1.37 6.41 -11.73
C ILE A 241 2.07 6.38 -13.10
N LEU A 242 1.48 5.69 -14.07
CA LEU A 242 2.11 5.39 -15.36
C LEU A 242 1.36 5.98 -16.56
N ASN A 243 0.49 6.96 -16.35
CA ASN A 243 -0.20 7.62 -17.45
C ASN A 243 0.40 9.03 -17.67
N PRO A 244 1.20 9.25 -18.73
CA PRO A 244 1.82 10.55 -19.00
C PRO A 244 0.77 11.62 -19.34
N ASN A 245 -0.43 11.22 -19.75
CA ASN A 245 -1.51 12.12 -20.19
C ASN A 245 -2.56 12.38 -19.11
N VAL A 246 -2.59 11.61 -18.02
CA VAL A 246 -3.52 11.87 -16.90
C VAL A 246 -2.84 12.79 -15.92
N ASN A 247 -3.47 13.95 -15.76
CA ASN A 247 -3.11 15.06 -14.90
C ASN A 247 -2.28 14.62 -13.67
N LYS A 248 -1.10 15.22 -13.48
CA LYS A 248 -0.10 14.84 -12.44
C LYS A 248 -0.68 14.85 -11.01
N MET A 249 -1.83 15.48 -10.83
CA MET A 249 -2.51 15.74 -9.57
C MET A 249 -3.09 14.47 -8.92
N ILE A 250 -3.01 14.41 -7.60
CA ILE A 250 -3.68 13.39 -6.81
C ILE A 250 -5.16 13.75 -6.66
N GLN A 251 -6.05 12.83 -7.02
CA GLN A 251 -7.49 13.02 -6.88
C GLN A 251 -7.90 12.70 -5.45
N ARG A 252 -8.75 13.54 -4.86
CA ARG A 252 -9.24 13.34 -3.48
C ARG A 252 -10.70 12.92 -3.51
N PHE A 253 -10.99 11.76 -2.94
CA PHE A 253 -12.32 11.22 -2.72
C PHE A 253 -12.66 11.25 -1.24
N LYS A 254 -13.94 11.51 -0.93
CA LYS A 254 -14.44 11.37 0.45
C LYS A 254 -14.69 9.90 0.74
N TYR A 255 -14.60 9.53 2.01
CA TYR A 255 -15.13 8.25 2.43
C TYR A 255 -16.66 8.20 2.27
N PRO A 256 -17.21 7.00 2.09
CA PRO A 256 -18.64 6.75 2.27
C PRO A 256 -19.14 7.34 3.60
N LYS A 257 -20.37 7.88 3.60
CA LYS A 257 -20.91 8.73 4.68
C LYS A 257 -20.74 8.11 6.07
N ARG A 258 -20.99 6.81 6.21
CA ARG A 258 -20.88 6.12 7.51
C ARG A 258 -19.45 5.95 7.98
N THR A 259 -18.52 5.59 7.10
CA THR A 259 -17.08 5.58 7.42
C THR A 259 -16.61 6.97 7.84
N TYR A 260 -17.01 8.00 7.11
CA TYR A 260 -16.73 9.39 7.47
C TYR A 260 -17.32 9.74 8.85
N ASN A 261 -18.56 9.34 9.12
CA ASN A 261 -19.22 9.55 10.41
C ASN A 261 -18.55 8.78 11.53
N ALA A 262 -18.11 7.54 11.31
CA ALA A 262 -17.42 6.72 12.30
C ALA A 262 -16.05 7.31 12.65
N LEU A 263 -15.26 7.70 11.64
CA LEU A 263 -14.01 8.42 11.85
C LEU A 263 -14.25 9.77 12.54
N SER A 264 -15.36 10.46 12.21
CA SER A 264 -15.73 11.74 12.82
C SER A 264 -16.25 11.61 14.25
N TYR A 265 -17.01 10.57 14.57
CA TYR A 265 -17.49 10.29 15.91
C TYR A 265 -16.33 9.94 16.83
N ASN A 266 -15.39 9.15 16.31
CA ASN A 266 -14.17 8.76 16.99
C ASN A 266 -13.06 9.83 16.91
N ARG A 267 -13.40 11.10 16.66
CA ARG A 267 -12.43 12.21 16.61
C ARG A 267 -11.57 12.37 17.86
N LYS A 268 -12.05 11.89 19.01
CA LYS A 268 -11.34 11.92 20.30
C LYS A 268 -10.39 10.74 20.49
N MET A 269 -10.41 9.75 19.59
CA MET A 269 -9.57 8.56 19.68
C MET A 269 -8.16 8.85 19.17
N VAL A 270 -7.18 8.08 19.66
CA VAL A 270 -5.78 8.19 19.27
C VAL A 270 -5.61 7.77 17.79
N ALA A 271 -4.66 8.36 17.07
CA ALA A 271 -4.35 8.07 15.66
C ALA A 271 -4.32 6.57 15.30
N GLY A 272 -3.80 5.72 16.20
CA GLY A 272 -3.76 4.28 16.02
C GLY A 272 -5.15 3.62 15.90
N PHE A 273 -6.19 4.19 16.51
CA PHE A 273 -7.57 3.72 16.34
C PHE A 273 -8.06 3.95 14.91
N SER A 274 -7.87 5.17 14.37
CA SER A 274 -8.26 5.51 12.99
C SER A 274 -7.57 4.61 11.98
N MET A 275 -6.27 4.38 12.15
CA MET A 275 -5.52 3.47 11.28
C MET A 275 -6.09 2.04 11.36
N LYS A 276 -6.31 1.50 12.56
CA LYS A 276 -6.91 0.16 12.74
C LYS A 276 -8.30 0.07 12.12
N TYR A 277 -9.12 1.11 12.27
CA TYR A 277 -10.46 1.16 11.69
C TYR A 277 -10.42 1.13 10.16
N ILE A 278 -9.63 2.01 9.53
CA ILE A 278 -9.48 2.04 8.05
C ILE A 278 -8.95 0.69 7.54
N THR A 279 -7.96 0.10 8.22
CA THR A 279 -7.43 -1.22 7.85
C THR A 279 -8.50 -2.32 7.94
N ARG A 280 -9.36 -2.32 8.97
CA ARG A 280 -10.45 -3.30 9.11
C ARG A 280 -11.52 -3.16 8.03
N CYS A 281 -11.75 -1.95 7.54
CA CYS A 281 -12.66 -1.71 6.42
C CYS A 281 -12.06 -2.14 5.07
N LEU A 282 -10.76 -2.39 4.98
CA LEU A 282 -10.10 -2.75 3.73
C LEU A 282 -10.05 -4.26 3.53
N ASN A 283 -10.66 -4.75 2.45
CA ASN A 283 -10.50 -6.12 1.98
C ASN A 283 -10.12 -6.13 0.49
N GLN A 284 -8.89 -6.50 0.17
CA GLN A 284 -8.33 -6.41 -1.19
C GLN A 284 -8.49 -4.99 -1.78
N HIS A 285 -9.36 -4.83 -2.78
CA HIS A 285 -9.74 -3.58 -3.42
C HIS A 285 -11.11 -3.04 -2.97
N TYR A 286 -11.81 -3.74 -2.09
CA TYR A 286 -13.06 -3.29 -1.52
C TYR A 286 -12.84 -2.55 -0.21
N PHE A 287 -13.64 -1.51 -0.02
CA PHE A 287 -13.76 -0.79 1.23
C PHE A 287 -15.16 -1.03 1.79
N LEU A 288 -15.25 -1.68 2.95
CA LEU A 288 -16.51 -1.99 3.60
C LEU A 288 -17.28 -0.70 3.91
N VAL A 289 -18.53 -0.68 3.48
CA VAL A 289 -19.49 0.36 3.75
C VAL A 289 -20.69 -0.29 4.40
N ASP A 290 -20.80 -0.20 5.72
CA ASP A 290 -22.08 -0.51 6.33
C ASP A 290 -23.10 0.51 5.82
N THR A 291 -24.28 0.11 5.40
CA THR A 291 -25.37 1.02 5.01
C THR A 291 -26.67 0.69 5.74
N THR A 292 -27.61 1.64 5.71
CA THR A 292 -29.00 1.40 6.12
C THR A 292 -29.92 2.00 5.09
N HIS A 293 -30.88 1.19 4.66
CA HIS A 293 -31.97 1.59 3.78
C HIS A 293 -33.24 1.02 4.40
N GLU A 294 -34.24 1.88 4.59
CA GLU A 294 -35.56 1.48 5.11
C GLU A 294 -35.52 0.72 6.45
N GLY A 295 -34.55 1.04 7.32
CA GLY A 295 -34.38 0.39 8.63
C GLY A 295 -33.62 -0.95 8.59
N ALA A 296 -33.43 -1.54 7.41
CA ALA A 296 -32.58 -2.71 7.22
C ALA A 296 -31.09 -2.32 7.19
N ARG A 297 -30.25 -3.10 7.88
CA ARG A 297 -28.79 -2.97 7.84
C ARG A 297 -28.23 -3.97 6.84
N TYR A 298 -27.45 -3.50 5.88
CA TYR A 298 -26.74 -4.36 4.95
C TYR A 298 -25.31 -3.82 4.75
N MET A 299 -24.44 -4.69 4.25
CA MET A 299 -23.04 -4.37 3.95
C MET A 299 -22.91 -4.13 2.44
N GLU A 300 -22.48 -2.92 2.08
CA GLU A 300 -22.06 -2.56 0.73
C GLU A 300 -20.52 -2.58 0.65
N LEU A 301 -19.98 -2.76 -0.55
CA LEU A 301 -18.54 -2.80 -0.78
C LEU A 301 -18.16 -1.75 -1.81
N TYR A 302 -17.49 -0.68 -1.37
CA TYR A 302 -16.98 0.33 -2.27
C TYR A 302 -15.72 -0.17 -2.98
N ASP A 303 -15.80 -0.42 -4.29
CA ASP A 303 -14.66 -0.82 -5.11
C ASP A 303 -13.72 0.39 -5.33
N LEU A 304 -12.55 0.36 -4.69
CA LEU A 304 -11.53 1.40 -4.78
C LEU A 304 -10.93 1.54 -6.20
N ARG A 305 -11.18 0.57 -7.08
CA ARG A 305 -10.72 0.58 -8.48
C ARG A 305 -11.65 1.37 -9.36
N THR A 306 -12.94 1.09 -9.28
CA THR A 306 -13.97 1.71 -10.12
C THR A 306 -14.60 2.93 -9.48
N ASN A 307 -14.39 3.16 -8.18
CA ASN A 307 -15.08 4.16 -7.36
C ASN A 307 -16.61 3.95 -7.33
N GLN A 308 -17.06 2.70 -7.36
CA GLN A 308 -18.47 2.31 -7.32
C GLN A 308 -18.80 1.64 -5.99
N LEU A 309 -20.03 1.84 -5.49
CA LEU A 309 -20.61 1.09 -4.36
C LEU A 309 -21.20 -0.25 -4.83
#